data_AF-A0A2V9RCU0-F1
#
_entry.id   AF-A0A2V9RCU0-F1
#
_cell.length_a   1.000
_cell.length_b   1.000
_cell.length_c   1.000
_cell.angle_alpha   90.00
_cell.angle_beta   90.00
_cell.angle_gamma   90.00
#
_symmetry.space_group_name_H-M   'P 1'
#
loop_
_entity.id
_entity.type
_entity.pdbx_description
1 polymer ?
#
loop_
_entity_poly.entity_id
_entity_poly.type
_entity_poly.pdbx_seq_one_letter_code
_entity_poly.pdbx_strand_id
1 'polypeptide(L)'
;GEVDLMQVFADLPSKQGDQIDNQPDGMCLDEAGNLYIAHYGMRQVQVLSLEGNLLRRYPAGNLTASNVAFGGPKMDQLYTTGGLGKEGESEGGLFRLDLRGVRGLAILPKGRKQ
;
A
#
# COMPACT_ATOMS: atom_id res chain seq x y z
N GLY A 1 -9.67 -23.12 7.51
CA GLY A 1 -8.69 -22.39 8.33
C GLY A 1 -9.32 -22.16 9.66
N GLU A 2 -8.60 -22.42 10.74
CA GLU A 2 -9.05 -22.05 12.07
C GLU A 2 -8.78 -20.56 12.27
N VAL A 3 -9.76 -19.86 12.85
CA VAL A 3 -9.64 -18.44 13.20
C VAL A 3 -9.45 -18.40 14.71
N ASP A 4 -8.34 -17.83 15.15
CA ASP A 4 -8.03 -17.62 16.56
C ASP A 4 -8.66 -16.31 17.07
N LEU A 5 -8.46 -16.00 18.36
CA LEU A 5 -8.87 -14.74 18.96
C LEU A 5 -8.28 -13.55 18.19
N MET A 6 -9.08 -12.50 18.05
CA MET A 6 -8.65 -11.23 17.45
C MET A 6 -7.51 -10.62 18.26
N GLN A 7 -6.46 -10.21 17.57
CA GLN A 7 -5.30 -9.52 18.15
C GLN A 7 -5.03 -8.26 17.34
N VAL A 8 -4.50 -7.23 17.99
CA VAL A 8 -4.01 -6.04 17.28
C VAL A 8 -2.77 -6.45 16.48
N PHE A 9 -2.83 -6.27 15.16
CA PHE A 9 -1.71 -6.58 14.27
C PHE A 9 -0.63 -5.49 14.31
N ALA A 10 -1.02 -4.22 14.19
CA ALA A 10 -0.11 -3.09 14.22
C ALA A 10 -0.84 -1.80 14.60
N ASP A 11 -0.15 -0.92 15.33
CA ASP A 11 -0.57 0.47 15.51
C ASP A 11 -0.17 1.30 14.29
N LEU A 12 -1.16 1.94 13.67
CA LEU A 12 -0.96 2.79 12.50
C LEU A 12 -0.57 4.22 12.91
N PRO A 13 0.15 4.95 12.03
CA PRO A 13 0.68 6.26 12.38
C PRO A 13 -0.44 7.28 12.64
N SER A 14 -0.20 8.18 13.59
CA SER A 14 -0.99 9.41 13.72
C SER A 14 -0.53 10.47 12.73
N LYS A 15 -1.45 11.38 12.39
CA LYS A 15 -1.18 12.54 11.53
C LYS A 15 -0.07 13.44 12.10
N GLN A 16 0.83 13.93 11.25
CA GLN A 16 1.92 14.86 11.58
C GLN A 16 2.11 15.92 10.49
N GLY A 17 2.57 17.12 10.86
CA GLY A 17 2.92 18.19 9.92
C GLY A 17 1.80 18.52 8.94
N ASP A 18 2.13 18.59 7.65
CA ASP A 18 1.25 19.00 6.56
C ASP A 18 0.26 17.91 6.11
N GLN A 19 0.20 16.79 6.82
CA GLN A 19 -0.76 15.72 6.53
C GLN A 19 -2.19 16.22 6.78
N ILE A 20 -3.14 15.79 5.96
CA ILE A 20 -4.55 16.22 6.08
C ILE A 20 -5.42 15.21 6.83
N ASP A 21 -5.01 13.94 6.84
CA ASP A 21 -5.65 12.82 7.51
C ASP A 21 -4.60 11.73 7.85
N ASN A 22 -5.01 10.63 8.49
CA ASN A 22 -4.18 9.46 8.79
C ASN A 22 -4.90 8.12 8.61
N GLN A 23 -5.86 8.05 7.69
CA GLN A 23 -6.62 6.83 7.43
C GLN A 23 -5.80 5.84 6.58
N PRO A 24 -5.72 4.56 6.99
CA PRO A 24 -5.36 3.50 6.05
C PRO A 24 -6.48 3.35 5.00
N ASP A 25 -6.09 3.08 3.75
CA ASP A 25 -7.02 2.77 2.68
C ASP A 25 -6.67 1.38 2.10
N GLY A 26 -6.35 1.27 0.81
CA GLY A 26 -6.00 0.00 0.19
C GLY A 26 -4.63 -0.57 0.59
N MET A 27 -4.50 -1.89 0.44
CA MET A 27 -3.31 -2.65 0.84
C MET A 27 -3.01 -3.82 -0.10
N CYS A 28 -1.75 -4.24 -0.15
CA CYS A 28 -1.32 -5.47 -0.83
C CYS A 28 -0.12 -6.13 -0.11
N LEU A 29 0.27 -7.33 -0.56
CA LEU A 29 1.37 -8.11 0.01
C LEU A 29 2.51 -8.30 -1.00
N ASP A 30 3.74 -8.42 -0.50
CA ASP A 30 4.85 -9.02 -1.26
C ASP A 30 4.96 -10.54 -1.00
N GLU A 31 5.84 -11.22 -1.75
CA GLU A 31 6.08 -12.67 -1.60
C GLU A 31 6.73 -13.05 -0.27
N ALA A 32 7.29 -12.09 0.48
CA ALA A 32 7.80 -12.30 1.84
C ALA A 32 6.71 -12.11 2.91
N GLY A 33 5.49 -11.74 2.50
CA GLY A 33 4.36 -11.51 3.40
C GLY A 33 4.33 -10.11 4.03
N ASN A 34 5.17 -9.19 3.58
CA ASN A 34 5.14 -7.81 4.08
C ASN A 34 3.89 -7.09 3.55
N LEU A 35 3.22 -6.34 4.43
CA LEU A 35 1.99 -5.61 4.15
C LEU A 35 2.27 -4.18 3.72
N TYR A 36 1.86 -3.82 2.52
CA TYR A 36 1.93 -2.48 1.95
C TYR A 36 0.59 -1.80 2.14
N ILE A 37 0.57 -0.62 2.76
CA ILE A 37 -0.66 0.11 3.12
C ILE A 37 -0.58 1.52 2.54
N ALA A 38 -1.52 1.90 1.68
CA ALA A 38 -1.71 3.28 1.25
C ALA A 38 -2.30 4.10 2.39
N HIS A 39 -1.72 5.27 2.69
CA HIS A 39 -2.20 6.16 3.73
C HIS A 39 -2.79 7.43 3.14
N TYR A 40 -4.12 7.54 3.18
CA TYR A 40 -4.84 8.72 2.75
C TYR A 40 -4.47 9.92 3.64
N GLY A 41 -4.21 11.06 3.00
CA GLY A 41 -3.84 12.30 3.66
C GLY A 41 -2.38 12.35 4.12
N MET A 42 -1.58 11.30 3.88
CA MET A 42 -0.21 11.20 4.40
C MET A 42 0.90 11.16 3.35
N ARG A 43 0.57 11.12 2.05
CA ARG A 43 1.54 10.99 0.93
C ARG A 43 2.49 9.78 1.02
N GLN A 44 2.08 8.71 1.70
CA GLN A 44 2.96 7.57 1.95
C GLN A 44 2.28 6.23 1.73
N VAL A 45 3.12 5.24 1.44
CA VAL A 45 2.83 3.81 1.59
C VAL A 45 3.70 3.29 2.73
N GLN A 46 3.10 2.70 3.77
CA GLN A 46 3.86 2.00 4.82
C GLN A 46 4.02 0.52 4.47
N VAL A 47 5.17 -0.04 4.82
CA VAL A 47 5.45 -1.47 4.70
C VAL A 47 5.63 -2.05 6.09
N LEU A 48 4.77 -2.98 6.48
CA LEU A 48 4.84 -3.70 7.74
C LEU A 48 5.35 -5.14 7.50
N SER A 49 6.08 -5.70 8.46
CA SER A 49 6.45 -7.12 8.43
C SER A 49 5.25 -8.02 8.71
N LEU A 50 5.43 -9.34 8.57
CA LEU A 50 4.44 -10.36 8.96
C LEU A 50 4.05 -10.30 10.45
N GLU A 51 4.89 -9.68 11.29
CA GLU A 51 4.66 -9.48 12.72
C GLU A 51 4.13 -8.07 13.04
N GLY A 52 3.79 -7.26 12.03
CA GLY A 52 3.23 -5.92 12.20
C GLY A 52 4.27 -4.82 12.44
N ASN A 53 5.56 -5.13 12.39
CA ASN A 53 6.62 -4.14 12.60
C ASN A 53 6.79 -3.25 11.36
N LEU A 54 6.90 -1.93 11.55
CA LEU A 54 7.20 -1.02 10.44
C LEU A 54 8.61 -1.26 9.88
N LEU A 55 8.67 -1.64 8.61
CA LEU A 55 9.91 -1.85 7.88
C LEU A 55 10.33 -0.61 7.09
N ARG A 56 9.40 0.00 6.34
CA ARG A 56 9.71 1.09 5.40
C ARG A 56 8.53 2.05 5.21
N ARG A 57 8.84 3.23 4.68
CA ARG A 57 7.88 4.21 4.13
C ARG A 57 8.32 4.57 2.72
N TYR A 58 7.41 4.47 1.76
CA TYR A 58 7.64 4.91 0.39
C TYR A 58 6.77 6.14 0.07
N PRO A 59 7.22 7.04 -0.81
CA PRO A 59 6.39 8.14 -1.28
C PRO A 59 5.25 7.58 -2.14
N ALA A 60 4.00 7.89 -1.80
CA ALA A 60 2.84 7.44 -2.57
C ALA A 60 2.68 8.18 -3.91
N GLY A 61 3.39 9.31 -4.08
CA GLY A 61 3.20 10.23 -5.20
C GLY A 61 1.94 11.11 -5.10
N ASN A 62 1.03 10.80 -4.16
CA ASN A 62 -0.27 11.45 -4.05
C ASN A 62 -0.68 11.70 -2.59
N LEU A 63 -1.36 12.83 -2.28
CA LEU A 63 -1.84 13.12 -0.92
C LEU A 63 -2.94 12.16 -0.48
N THR A 64 -3.84 11.89 -1.39
CA THR A 64 -5.07 11.13 -1.24
C THR A 64 -4.87 9.72 -1.80
N ALA A 65 -3.73 9.11 -1.45
CA ALA A 65 -3.37 7.75 -1.83
C ALA A 65 -4.44 6.77 -1.34
N SER A 66 -5.05 6.05 -2.28
CA SER A 66 -6.23 5.23 -2.03
C SER A 66 -5.98 3.74 -2.11
N ASN A 67 -5.02 3.29 -2.92
CA ASN A 67 -4.74 1.86 -3.04
C ASN A 67 -3.33 1.60 -3.56
N VAL A 68 -2.84 0.39 -3.32
CA VAL A 68 -1.57 -0.13 -3.81
C VAL A 68 -1.73 -1.51 -4.42
N ALA A 69 -1.03 -1.77 -5.52
CA ALA A 69 -0.96 -3.08 -6.13
C ALA A 69 0.40 -3.32 -6.79
N PHE A 70 0.96 -4.51 -6.60
CA PHE A 70 2.10 -4.93 -7.41
C PHE A 70 1.66 -5.35 -8.81
N GLY A 71 2.50 -5.02 -9.79
CA GLY A 71 2.29 -5.37 -11.18
C GLY A 71 3.59 -5.37 -11.98
N GLY A 72 3.45 -5.25 -13.29
CA GLY A 72 4.56 -5.34 -14.24
C GLY A 72 5.00 -6.78 -14.51
N PRO A 73 5.83 -7.02 -15.56
CA PRO A 73 6.16 -8.37 -16.01
C PRO A 73 6.89 -9.24 -14.98
N LYS A 74 7.56 -8.61 -14.00
CA LYS A 74 8.33 -9.29 -12.95
C LYS A 74 7.64 -9.23 -11.58
N MET A 75 6.46 -8.61 -11.49
CA MET A 75 5.78 -8.29 -10.24
C MET A 75 6.61 -7.40 -9.30
N ASP A 76 7.51 -6.56 -9.82
CA ASP A 76 8.43 -5.71 -9.06
C ASP A 76 8.08 -4.21 -9.14
N GLN A 77 6.90 -3.88 -9.67
CA GLN A 77 6.42 -2.50 -9.79
C GLN A 77 5.24 -2.30 -8.84
N LEU A 78 5.41 -1.43 -7.85
CA LEU A 78 4.33 -1.03 -6.95
C LEU A 78 3.59 0.16 -7.57
N TYR A 79 2.33 -0.08 -7.95
CA TYR A 79 1.43 0.96 -8.41
C TYR A 79 0.64 1.52 -7.22
N THR A 80 0.43 2.83 -7.21
CA THR A 80 -0.38 3.53 -6.21
C THR A 80 -1.43 4.37 -6.92
N THR A 81 -2.70 4.24 -6.53
CA THR A 81 -3.77 5.15 -7.00
C THR A 81 -3.98 6.28 -6.01
N GLY A 82 -4.38 7.44 -6.51
CA GLY A 82 -4.77 8.57 -5.69
C GLY A 82 -5.98 9.30 -6.27
N GLY A 83 -6.85 9.78 -5.39
CA GLY A 83 -8.05 10.53 -5.77
C GLY A 83 -7.81 12.04 -5.91
N LEU A 84 -8.83 12.77 -6.34
CA LEU A 84 -8.83 14.23 -6.21
C LEU A 84 -8.92 14.61 -4.73
N GLY A 85 -8.12 15.59 -4.31
CA GLY A 85 -8.23 16.21 -2.99
C GLY A 85 -9.28 17.33 -2.99
N LYS A 86 -9.41 18.04 -1.86
CA LYS A 86 -10.05 19.37 -1.89
C LYS A 86 -9.25 20.29 -2.81
N GLU A 87 -9.88 21.37 -3.29
CA GLU A 87 -9.35 22.25 -4.33
C GLU A 87 -7.84 22.52 -4.19
N GLY A 88 -7.04 21.95 -5.11
CA GLY A 88 -5.58 22.14 -5.20
C GLY A 88 -4.71 21.26 -4.30
N GLU A 89 -5.25 20.46 -3.39
CA GLU A 89 -4.46 19.66 -2.44
C GLU A 89 -3.87 18.38 -3.08
N SER A 90 -4.58 17.80 -4.05
CA SER A 90 -4.18 16.58 -4.75
C SER A 90 -4.86 16.45 -6.10
N GLU A 91 -4.10 16.07 -7.13
CA GLU A 91 -4.64 15.63 -8.42
C GLU A 91 -4.85 14.12 -8.38
N GLY A 92 -5.90 13.61 -9.03
CA GLY A 92 -6.08 12.16 -9.17
C GLY A 92 -5.01 11.56 -10.08
N GLY A 93 -4.59 10.32 -9.83
CA GLY A 93 -3.56 9.72 -10.66
C GLY A 93 -3.17 8.28 -10.33
N LEU A 94 -2.30 7.75 -11.19
CA LEU A 94 -1.65 6.46 -11.03
C LEU A 94 -0.13 6.70 -10.98
N PHE A 95 0.49 6.26 -9.88
CA PHE A 95 1.91 6.43 -9.60
C PHE A 95 2.58 5.06 -9.59
N ARG A 96 3.87 5.00 -9.93
CA ARG A 96 4.65 3.76 -9.99
C ARG A 96 5.97 3.91 -9.26
N LEU A 97 6.32 2.91 -8.45
CA LEU A 97 7.64 2.73 -7.87
C LEU A 97 8.23 1.40 -8.32
N ASP A 98 9.46 1.41 -8.82
CA ASP A 98 10.18 0.21 -9.23
C ASP A 98 10.97 -0.34 -8.02
N LEU A 99 10.49 -1.43 -7.41
CA LEU A 99 11.05 -2.01 -6.18
C LEU A 99 11.97 -3.19 -6.50
N ARG A 100 13.16 -2.90 -7.04
CA ARG A 100 14.13 -3.93 -7.42
C ARG A 100 14.45 -4.87 -6.25
N GLY A 101 14.30 -6.17 -6.47
CA GLY A 101 14.54 -7.21 -5.46
C GLY A 101 13.34 -7.51 -4.56
N VAL A 102 12.21 -6.82 -4.74
CA VAL A 102 10.92 -7.15 -4.13
C VAL A 102 9.99 -7.67 -5.21
N ARG A 103 9.27 -8.75 -4.91
CA ARG A 103 8.23 -9.28 -5.80
C ARG A 103 6.90 -9.29 -5.07
N GLY A 104 5.88 -8.75 -5.70
CA GLY A 104 4.51 -8.75 -5.21
C GLY A 104 3.91 -10.14 -5.16
N LEU A 105 3.06 -10.39 -4.17
CA LEU A 105 2.28 -11.62 -4.09
C LEU A 105 1.20 -11.62 -5.19
N ALA A 106 1.34 -12.53 -6.15
CA ALA A 106 0.36 -12.68 -7.22
C ALA A 106 -0.87 -13.48 -6.75
N ILE A 107 -1.98 -12.79 -6.46
CA ILE A 107 -3.27 -13.38 -6.04
C ILE A 107 -4.25 -13.41 -7.24
N LEU A 108 -3.75 -13.84 -8.40
CA LEU A 108 -4.57 -13.97 -9.60
C LEU A 108 -5.22 -15.36 -9.63
N PRO A 109 -6.45 -15.50 -10.17
CA PRO A 109 -7.01 -16.80 -10.44
C PRO A 109 -6.03 -17.62 -11.28
N LYS A 110 -5.84 -18.90 -10.93
CA LYS A 110 -5.16 -19.83 -11.83
C LYS A 110 -5.92 -19.78 -13.15
N GLY A 111 -5.25 -19.36 -14.21
CA GLY A 111 -5.91 -19.13 -15.50
C GLY A 111 -6.76 -20.34 -15.90
N ARG A 112 -7.98 -20.10 -16.39
CA ARG A 112 -8.62 -21.09 -17.26
C ARG A 112 -7.61 -21.33 -18.37
N LYS A 113 -7.14 -22.57 -18.52
CA LYS A 113 -6.46 -22.98 -19.74
C LYS A 113 -7.39 -22.56 -20.89
N GLN A 114 -6.92 -21.70 -21.78
CA GLN A 114 -7.53 -21.58 -23.10
C GLN A 114 -7.31 -22.89 -23.83
#